data_AF-A0A8T3WAU3-F1
#
_entry.id   AF-A0A8T3WAU3-F1
#
_cell.length_a   1.000
_cell.length_b   1.000
_cell.length_c   1.000
_cell.angle_alpha   90.00
_cell.angle_beta   90.00
_cell.angle_gamma   90.00
#
_symmetry.space_group_name_H-M   'P 1'
#
loop_
_entity.id
_entity.type
_entity.pdbx_description
1 polymer ?
#
loop_
_entity_poly.entity_id
_entity_poly.type
_entity_poly.pdbx_seq_one_letter_code
_entity_poly.pdbx_strand_id
1 'polypeptide(L)'
;MARVLINKFGKRFLVKDTSKDMHTQFGYFNKKDLKAKSGKIKTNTGKEFTIFNPFFIDLYKKIKRNAQIIPLKDIGLIVSETGVNNKSKVVDAGAGSGALACFLANIAKEVTTYEIRGDFIEIVKNNIKFLNLKNVKIKNKNIYDGIDEKNVDLVVLDLPEPWKALESAEKSLKAGGFLASYSPTMPQVMDFVDAIRKNDNFAYLKTSEIIEREWEVEERKVRPRSQAIGHSGFLSFARRI
;
A
#
# COMPACT_ATOMS: atom_id res chain seq x y z
N MET A 1 13.71 -6.00 18.23
CA MET A 1 12.72 -6.47 17.23
C MET A 1 11.37 -5.90 17.62
N ALA A 2 10.54 -5.49 16.66
CA ALA A 2 9.24 -4.89 16.97
C ALA A 2 8.25 -5.91 17.58
N ARG A 3 7.22 -5.39 18.25
CA ARG A 3 6.10 -6.14 18.83
C ARG A 3 4.79 -5.45 18.57
N VAL A 4 3.70 -6.22 18.51
CA VAL A 4 2.34 -5.67 18.52
C VAL A 4 1.64 -6.05 19.82
N LEU A 5 0.99 -5.08 20.44
CA LEU A 5 0.17 -5.26 21.64
C LEU A 5 -1.29 -5.08 21.24
N ILE A 6 -2.15 -6.05 21.58
CA ILE A 6 -3.57 -6.04 21.21
C ILE A 6 -4.39 -6.33 22.46
N ASN A 7 -5.44 -5.56 22.72
CA ASN A 7 -6.42 -5.90 23.75
C ASN A 7 -7.71 -6.50 23.14
N LYS A 8 -8.58 -7.04 24.01
CA LYS A 8 -9.84 -7.66 23.61
C LYS A 8 -10.83 -6.71 22.89
N PHE A 9 -10.62 -5.40 23.02
CA PHE A 9 -11.43 -4.36 22.39
C PHE A 9 -10.81 -3.83 21.09
N GLY A 10 -9.81 -4.52 20.54
CA GLY A 10 -9.18 -4.18 19.27
C GLY A 10 -8.24 -2.97 19.32
N LYS A 11 -7.92 -2.39 20.49
CA LYS A 11 -6.85 -1.38 20.59
C LYS A 11 -5.51 -2.04 20.32
N ARG A 12 -4.71 -1.41 19.46
CA ARG A 12 -3.42 -1.93 19.00
C ARG A 12 -2.30 -0.92 19.18
N PHE A 13 -1.15 -1.38 19.66
CA PHE A 13 0.09 -0.59 19.72
C PHE A 13 1.21 -1.32 19.02
N LEU A 14 2.03 -0.59 18.25
CA LEU A 14 3.29 -1.12 17.71
C LEU A 14 4.43 -0.62 18.58
N VAL A 15 5.16 -1.56 19.18
CA VAL A 15 6.38 -1.32 19.93
C VAL A 15 7.56 -1.42 18.96
N LYS A 16 8.18 -0.28 18.61
CA LYS A 16 9.31 -0.25 17.67
C LYS A 16 10.63 -0.67 18.35
N ASP A 17 10.81 -0.26 19.60
CA ASP A 17 12.00 -0.54 20.40
C ASP A 17 11.59 -1.25 21.70
N THR A 18 12.00 -2.51 21.84
CA THR A 18 11.70 -3.35 23.02
C THR A 18 12.78 -3.24 24.11
N SER A 19 13.80 -2.40 23.92
CA SER A 19 14.86 -2.19 24.91
C SER A 19 14.49 -1.17 25.99
N LYS A 20 13.41 -0.42 25.78
CA LYS A 20 12.90 0.64 26.65
C LYS A 20 11.46 0.34 27.05
N ASP A 21 11.03 0.95 28.15
CA ASP A 21 9.63 0.89 28.56
C ASP A 21 8.77 1.64 27.53
N MET A 22 7.55 1.15 27.30
CA MET A 22 6.62 1.78 26.36
C MET A 22 5.49 2.44 27.12
N HIS A 23 5.39 3.77 27.03
CA HIS A 23 4.32 4.56 27.63
C HIS A 23 3.11 4.68 26.70
N THR A 24 1.92 4.58 27.27
CA THR A 24 0.62 4.71 26.59
C THR A 24 -0.38 5.43 27.49
N GLN A 25 -1.58 5.73 26.98
CA GLN A 25 -2.66 6.24 27.82
C GLN A 25 -3.16 5.26 28.90
N PHE A 26 -2.72 4.00 28.87
CA PHE A 26 -3.07 2.97 29.87
C PHE A 26 -1.96 2.73 30.90
N GLY A 27 -0.96 3.62 30.97
CA GLY A 27 0.27 3.40 31.74
C GLY A 27 1.40 2.88 30.84
N TYR A 28 2.42 2.27 31.44
CA TYR A 28 3.58 1.76 30.71
C TYR A 28 3.68 0.23 30.74
N PHE A 29 4.26 -0.33 29.68
CA PHE A 29 4.69 -1.73 29.59
C PHE A 29 6.18 -1.81 29.88
N ASN A 30 6.58 -2.76 30.76
CA ASN A 30 7.97 -2.95 31.13
C ASN A 30 8.78 -3.55 29.97
N LYS A 31 9.98 -3.05 29.73
CA LYS A 31 10.92 -3.55 28.72
C LYS A 31 11.22 -5.05 28.83
N LYS A 32 11.15 -5.64 30.03
CA LYS A 32 11.33 -7.08 30.24
C LYS A 32 10.20 -7.87 29.57
N ASP A 33 8.96 -7.44 29.76
CA ASP A 33 7.78 -8.10 29.18
C ASP A 33 7.72 -7.93 27.66
N LEU A 34 8.18 -6.79 27.16
CA LEU A 34 8.24 -6.48 25.72
C LEU A 34 9.20 -7.38 24.92
N LYS A 35 10.04 -8.18 25.58
CA LYS A 35 10.89 -9.17 24.89
C LYS A 35 10.11 -10.42 24.49
N ALA A 36 8.99 -10.72 25.15
CA ALA A 36 8.18 -11.91 24.87
C ALA A 36 7.70 -11.95 23.41
N LYS A 37 7.68 -13.13 22.79
CA LYS A 37 7.21 -13.32 21.40
C LYS A 37 5.70 -13.44 21.30
N SER A 38 5.07 -14.01 22.33
CA SER A 38 3.62 -14.11 22.48
C SER A 38 3.24 -14.18 23.96
N GLY A 39 1.98 -13.91 24.29
CA GLY A 39 1.43 -14.11 25.63
C GLY A 39 0.68 -12.89 26.17
N LYS A 40 0.23 -12.97 27.42
CA LYS A 40 -0.42 -11.86 28.12
C LYS A 40 0.61 -11.00 28.83
N ILE A 41 0.48 -9.68 28.71
CA ILE A 41 1.26 -8.70 29.45
C ILE A 41 0.33 -7.67 30.07
N LYS A 42 0.79 -6.98 31.11
CA LYS A 42 0.02 -5.94 31.78
C LYS A 42 0.80 -4.63 31.80
N THR A 43 0.08 -3.52 31.77
CA THR A 43 0.66 -2.23 32.14
C THR A 43 0.90 -2.17 33.64
N ASN A 44 1.68 -1.19 34.10
CA ASN A 44 1.86 -0.90 35.53
C ASN A 44 0.54 -0.58 36.27
N THR A 45 -0.53 -0.20 35.56
CA THR A 45 -1.88 0.04 36.11
C THR A 45 -2.77 -1.20 36.06
N GLY A 46 -2.23 -2.36 35.66
CA GLY A 46 -2.95 -3.65 35.62
C GLY A 46 -3.79 -3.89 34.36
N LYS A 47 -3.74 -3.01 33.35
CA LYS A 47 -4.48 -3.22 32.09
C LYS A 47 -3.83 -4.32 31.24
N GLU A 48 -4.60 -5.34 30.90
CA GLU A 48 -4.13 -6.52 30.17
C GLU A 48 -4.14 -6.33 28.64
N PHE A 49 -3.05 -6.75 28.01
CA PHE A 49 -2.85 -6.82 26.57
C PHE A 49 -2.25 -8.18 26.21
N THR A 50 -2.38 -8.56 24.94
CA THR A 50 -1.67 -9.71 24.37
C THR A 50 -0.55 -9.19 23.47
N ILE A 51 0.66 -9.68 23.68
CA ILE A 51 1.83 -9.37 22.85
C ILE A 51 1.96 -10.41 21.74
N PHE A 52 2.36 -10.00 20.55
CA PHE A 52 2.73 -10.87 19.44
C PHE A 52 3.93 -10.34 18.66
N ASN A 53 4.57 -11.22 17.89
CA ASN A 53 5.35 -10.78 16.74
C ASN A 53 4.42 -10.08 15.73
N PRO A 54 4.81 -8.93 15.17
CA PRO A 54 3.97 -8.22 14.22
C PRO A 54 3.93 -8.96 12.89
N PHE A 55 2.77 -8.98 12.24
CA PHE A 55 2.68 -9.31 10.83
C PHE A 55 3.12 -8.12 9.97
N PHE A 56 3.38 -8.34 8.68
CA PHE A 56 3.67 -7.28 7.73
C PHE A 56 2.66 -6.13 7.83
N ILE A 57 1.36 -6.46 7.93
CA ILE A 57 0.30 -5.46 7.99
C ILE A 57 0.36 -4.56 9.24
N ASP A 58 0.85 -5.08 10.37
CA ASP A 58 1.01 -4.30 11.60
C ASP A 58 2.13 -3.26 11.45
N LEU A 59 3.20 -3.62 10.74
CA LEU A 59 4.29 -2.71 10.41
C LEU A 59 3.86 -1.73 9.31
N TYR A 60 3.24 -2.21 8.23
CA TYR A 60 2.77 -1.39 7.11
C TYR A 60 1.85 -0.25 7.57
N LYS A 61 0.94 -0.51 8.52
CA LYS A 61 0.07 0.54 9.10
C LYS A 61 0.82 1.63 9.87
N LYS A 62 2.13 1.48 10.10
CA LYS A 62 3.00 2.41 10.84
C LYS A 62 4.12 3.04 10.00
N ILE A 63 4.08 2.86 8.68
CA ILE A 63 4.96 3.59 7.76
C ILE A 63 4.75 5.10 7.92
N LYS A 64 5.80 5.88 7.60
CA LYS A 64 5.69 7.33 7.50
C LYS A 64 4.87 7.69 6.25
N ARG A 65 3.94 8.63 6.37
CA ARG A 65 3.07 9.10 5.28
C ARG A 65 3.15 10.61 5.20
N ASN A 66 3.62 11.15 4.08
CA ASN A 66 3.59 12.58 3.79
C ASN A 66 2.68 12.92 2.59
N ALA A 67 2.39 11.92 1.75
CA ALA A 67 1.43 12.02 0.67
C ALA A 67 0.21 11.15 1.00
N GLN A 68 -0.91 11.42 0.34
CA GLN A 68 -2.04 10.51 0.35
C GLN A 68 -1.60 9.16 -0.22
N ILE A 69 -2.11 8.07 0.35
CA ILE A 69 -1.77 6.72 -0.08
C ILE A 69 -3.02 6.02 -0.62
N ILE A 70 -2.82 5.07 -1.54
CA ILE A 70 -3.86 4.14 -1.96
C ILE A 70 -4.30 3.30 -0.73
N PRO A 71 -5.59 3.35 -0.34
CA PRO A 71 -6.10 2.57 0.78
C PRO A 71 -6.00 1.06 0.58
N LEU A 72 -5.95 0.29 1.68
CA LEU A 72 -5.79 -1.17 1.63
C LEU A 72 -6.89 -1.88 0.82
N LYS A 73 -8.15 -1.40 0.88
CA LYS A 73 -9.26 -1.93 0.09
C LYS A 73 -8.99 -1.83 -1.43
N ASP A 74 -8.36 -0.75 -1.87
CA ASP A 74 -8.07 -0.46 -3.27
C ASP A 74 -6.82 -1.23 -3.72
N ILE A 75 -5.80 -1.34 -2.85
CA ILE A 75 -4.67 -2.26 -3.08
C ILE A 75 -5.17 -3.70 -3.21
N GLY A 76 -6.15 -4.10 -2.40
CA GLY A 76 -6.80 -5.41 -2.51
C GLY A 76 -7.39 -5.66 -3.89
N LEU A 77 -8.10 -4.66 -4.45
CA LEU A 77 -8.61 -4.75 -5.81
C LEU A 77 -7.48 -4.89 -6.83
N ILE A 78 -6.43 -4.05 -6.76
CA ILE A 78 -5.25 -4.16 -7.66
C ILE A 78 -4.67 -5.57 -7.63
N VAL A 79 -4.46 -6.15 -6.45
CA VAL A 79 -3.90 -7.49 -6.31
C VAL A 79 -4.84 -8.55 -6.90
N SER A 80 -6.13 -8.50 -6.56
CA SER A 80 -7.12 -9.48 -7.00
C SER A 80 -7.40 -9.44 -8.50
N GLU A 81 -7.41 -8.25 -9.10
CA GLU A 81 -7.70 -8.05 -10.52
C GLU A 81 -6.52 -8.47 -11.42
N THR A 82 -5.30 -8.17 -10.97
CA THR A 82 -4.09 -8.39 -11.78
C THR A 82 -3.44 -9.75 -11.55
N GLY A 83 -3.76 -10.42 -10.44
CA GLY A 83 -3.15 -11.69 -10.06
C GLY A 83 -1.65 -11.60 -9.72
N VAL A 84 -1.17 -10.39 -9.38
CA VAL A 84 0.22 -10.16 -8.97
C VAL A 84 0.63 -11.12 -7.85
N ASN A 85 1.79 -11.76 -8.00
CA ASN A 85 2.24 -12.83 -7.12
C ASN A 85 3.77 -12.85 -7.01
N ASN A 86 4.32 -13.84 -6.30
CA ASN A 86 5.75 -13.95 -5.98
C ASN A 86 6.69 -14.15 -7.19
N LYS A 87 6.15 -14.29 -8.41
CA LYS A 87 6.94 -14.31 -9.66
C LYS A 87 6.89 -12.97 -10.40
N SER A 88 5.96 -12.09 -10.04
CA SER A 88 5.68 -10.87 -10.78
C SER A 88 6.77 -9.81 -10.60
N LYS A 89 7.14 -9.16 -11.70
CA LYS A 89 7.88 -7.90 -11.74
C LYS A 89 6.90 -6.75 -11.86
N VAL A 90 7.00 -5.78 -10.96
CA VAL A 90 6.04 -4.68 -10.88
C VAL A 90 6.73 -3.34 -10.99
N VAL A 91 6.11 -2.43 -11.73
CA VAL A 91 6.46 -1.02 -11.72
C VAL A 91 5.35 -0.22 -11.04
N ASP A 92 5.75 0.66 -10.15
CA ASP A 92 4.93 1.63 -9.44
C ASP A 92 5.42 3.02 -9.83
N ALA A 93 4.52 3.96 -10.13
CA ALA A 93 4.89 5.33 -10.49
C ALA A 93 4.00 6.34 -9.77
N GLY A 94 4.67 7.36 -9.22
CA GLY A 94 4.05 8.22 -8.20
C GLY A 94 4.26 7.63 -6.81
N ALA A 95 5.52 7.34 -6.46
CA ALA A 95 5.83 6.62 -5.23
C ALA A 95 5.18 7.28 -4.00
N GLY A 96 5.23 8.62 -3.91
CA GLY A 96 4.71 9.37 -2.78
C GLY A 96 5.37 8.92 -1.47
N SER A 97 4.60 8.22 -0.61
CA SER A 97 5.16 7.64 0.63
C SER A 97 5.73 6.22 0.47
N GLY A 98 5.72 5.68 -0.75
CA GLY A 98 6.13 4.31 -1.08
C GLY A 98 5.16 3.25 -0.59
N ALA A 99 3.92 3.63 -0.26
CA ALA A 99 2.96 2.74 0.38
C ALA A 99 2.56 1.58 -0.53
N LEU A 100 2.14 1.87 -1.78
CA LEU A 100 1.80 0.83 -2.74
C LEU A 100 3.03 -0.03 -3.08
N ALA A 101 4.17 0.58 -3.43
CA ALA A 101 5.41 -0.13 -3.71
C ALA A 101 5.83 -1.08 -2.58
N CYS A 102 5.79 -0.62 -1.32
CA CYS A 102 6.14 -1.44 -0.16
C CYS A 102 5.15 -2.59 0.04
N PHE A 103 3.84 -2.35 -0.16
CA PHE A 103 2.84 -3.40 -0.03
C PHE A 103 3.01 -4.47 -1.12
N LEU A 104 3.20 -4.05 -2.37
CA LEU A 104 3.40 -4.96 -3.49
C LEU A 104 4.71 -5.74 -3.35
N ALA A 105 5.77 -5.17 -2.78
CA ALA A 105 7.01 -5.90 -2.51
C ALA A 105 6.88 -7.03 -1.48
N ASN A 106 5.86 -7.00 -0.62
CA ASN A 106 5.54 -8.14 0.26
C ASN A 106 4.92 -9.32 -0.51
N ILE A 107 4.47 -9.11 -1.75
CA ILE A 107 3.76 -10.11 -2.56
C ILE A 107 4.58 -10.50 -3.80
N ALA A 108 5.18 -9.51 -4.46
CA ALA A 108 5.84 -9.61 -5.76
C ALA A 108 7.31 -10.07 -5.67
N LYS A 109 7.86 -10.52 -6.81
CA LYS A 109 9.28 -10.88 -6.91
C LYS A 109 10.17 -9.64 -6.73
N GLU A 110 9.90 -8.60 -7.52
CA GLU A 110 10.60 -7.32 -7.45
C GLU A 110 9.64 -6.19 -7.81
N VAL A 111 9.86 -5.03 -7.17
CA VAL A 111 9.13 -3.78 -7.44
C VAL A 111 10.13 -2.70 -7.76
N THR A 112 9.94 -2.00 -8.89
CA THR A 112 10.61 -0.72 -9.15
C THR A 112 9.60 0.41 -8.95
N THR A 113 9.92 1.39 -8.12
CA THR A 113 9.10 2.59 -7.91
C THR A 113 9.78 3.83 -8.47
N TYR A 114 9.03 4.63 -9.22
CA TYR A 114 9.46 5.88 -9.85
C TYR A 114 8.90 7.09 -9.11
N GLU A 115 9.78 8.03 -8.79
CA GLU A 115 9.46 9.29 -8.11
C GLU A 115 10.41 10.38 -8.58
N ILE A 116 9.92 11.59 -8.81
CA ILE A 116 10.73 12.73 -9.28
C ILE A 116 11.18 13.63 -8.11
N ARG A 117 10.47 13.54 -6.98
CA ARG A 117 10.69 14.38 -5.82
C ARG A 117 11.65 13.73 -4.81
N GLY A 118 12.80 14.35 -4.62
CA GLY A 118 13.84 13.86 -3.70
C GLY A 118 13.37 13.71 -2.25
N ASP A 119 12.51 14.60 -1.76
CA ASP A 119 11.96 14.53 -0.40
C ASP A 119 11.05 13.30 -0.19
N PHE A 120 10.29 12.91 -1.22
CA PHE A 120 9.52 11.66 -1.22
C PHE A 120 10.40 10.42 -1.33
N ILE A 121 11.46 10.45 -2.14
CA ILE A 121 12.42 9.35 -2.23
C ILE A 121 13.02 9.00 -0.86
N GLU A 122 13.38 10.00 -0.05
CA GLU A 122 13.91 9.73 1.30
C GLU A 122 12.87 9.07 2.22
N ILE A 123 11.58 9.37 2.04
CA ILE A 123 10.50 8.71 2.80
C ILE A 123 10.35 7.27 2.35
N VAL A 124 10.38 7.01 1.04
CA VAL A 124 10.35 5.66 0.47
C VAL A 124 11.51 4.82 1.02
N LYS A 125 12.75 5.35 1.01
CA LYS A 125 13.93 4.67 1.60
C LYS A 125 13.72 4.33 3.07
N ASN A 126 13.22 5.28 3.86
CA ASN A 126 12.96 5.08 5.28
C ASN A 126 11.90 4.00 5.53
N ASN A 127 10.83 3.98 4.72
CA ASN A 127 9.77 2.98 4.82
C ASN A 127 10.23 1.59 4.39
N ILE A 128 11.01 1.48 3.30
CA ILE A 128 11.65 0.22 2.88
C ILE A 128 12.54 -0.33 4.00
N LYS A 129 13.38 0.51 4.59
CA LYS A 129 14.26 0.13 5.71
C LYS A 129 13.44 -0.30 6.94
N PHE A 130 12.39 0.45 7.28
CA PHE A 130 11.53 0.14 8.41
C PHE A 130 10.78 -1.20 8.25
N LEU A 131 10.32 -1.50 7.04
CA LEU A 131 9.65 -2.75 6.68
C LEU A 131 10.63 -3.89 6.37
N ASN A 132 11.94 -3.63 6.36
CA ASN A 132 12.99 -4.59 6.01
C ASN A 132 12.78 -5.24 4.63
N LEU A 133 12.32 -4.46 3.66
CA LEU A 133 12.11 -4.91 2.28
C LEU A 133 13.43 -4.87 1.51
N LYS A 134 13.70 -5.91 0.72
CA LYS A 134 14.97 -6.07 -0.03
C LYS A 134 14.78 -6.05 -1.55
N ASN A 135 13.54 -6.08 -2.00
CA ASN A 135 13.13 -6.26 -3.39
C ASN A 135 12.41 -5.01 -3.95
N VAL A 136 12.70 -3.83 -3.40
CA VAL A 136 12.22 -2.55 -3.92
C VAL A 136 13.40 -1.73 -4.46
N LYS A 137 13.33 -1.34 -5.72
CA LYS A 137 14.27 -0.40 -6.36
C LYS A 137 13.58 0.95 -6.51
N ILE A 138 14.28 2.04 -6.18
CA ILE A 138 13.76 3.40 -6.36
C ILE A 138 14.50 4.04 -7.53
N LYS A 139 13.77 4.71 -8.43
CA LYS A 139 14.35 5.52 -9.50
C LYS A 139 13.90 6.96 -9.38
N ASN A 140 14.88 7.86 -9.28
CA ASN A 140 14.64 9.28 -9.40
C ASN A 140 14.52 9.66 -10.88
N LYS A 141 13.36 9.39 -11.48
CA LYS A 141 13.14 9.55 -12.91
C LYS A 141 11.67 9.81 -13.17
N ASN A 142 11.38 10.67 -14.15
CA ASN A 142 10.04 10.89 -14.64
C ASN A 142 9.61 9.71 -15.50
N ILE A 143 8.49 9.06 -15.13
CA ILE A 143 7.96 7.90 -15.84
C ILE A 143 7.48 8.24 -17.26
N TYR A 144 7.11 9.50 -17.51
CA TYR A 144 6.72 9.97 -18.85
C TYR A 144 7.88 9.89 -19.84
N ASP A 145 9.13 9.98 -19.36
CA ASP A 145 10.34 9.88 -20.20
C ASP A 145 10.77 8.42 -20.46
N GLY A 146 10.03 7.44 -19.92
CA GLY A 146 10.26 6.02 -20.16
C GLY A 146 10.48 5.19 -18.89
N ILE A 147 10.15 3.90 -19.01
CA ILE A 147 10.41 2.88 -18.00
C ILE A 147 11.56 2.00 -18.49
N ASP A 148 12.60 1.83 -17.68
CA ASP A 148 13.80 1.08 -18.10
C ASP A 148 13.58 -0.43 -17.92
N GLU A 149 12.70 -0.83 -17.00
CA GLU A 149 12.28 -2.21 -16.85
C GLU A 149 11.55 -2.69 -18.11
N LYS A 150 11.81 -3.95 -18.47
CA LYS A 150 11.20 -4.63 -19.62
C LYS A 150 10.55 -5.94 -19.17
N ASN A 151 9.53 -6.35 -19.91
CA ASN A 151 8.76 -7.56 -19.66
C ASN A 151 8.20 -7.60 -18.23
N VAL A 152 7.70 -6.46 -17.73
CA VAL A 152 7.05 -6.39 -16.42
C VAL A 152 5.63 -6.93 -16.49
N ASP A 153 5.16 -7.50 -15.39
CA ASP A 153 3.83 -8.12 -15.30
C ASP A 153 2.73 -7.09 -15.01
N LEU A 154 3.08 -6.03 -14.26
CA LEU A 154 2.18 -4.99 -13.82
C LEU A 154 2.87 -3.62 -13.81
N VAL A 155 2.20 -2.61 -14.34
CA VAL A 155 2.51 -1.19 -14.12
C VAL A 155 1.33 -0.56 -13.38
N VAL A 156 1.57 0.09 -12.25
CA VAL A 156 0.57 0.87 -11.52
C VAL A 156 0.93 2.35 -11.53
N LEU A 157 -0.02 3.18 -11.95
CA LEU A 157 0.12 4.64 -12.07
C LEU A 157 -0.77 5.34 -11.04
N ASP A 158 -0.14 6.00 -10.07
CA ASP A 158 -0.79 6.93 -9.13
C ASP A 158 -0.26 8.35 -9.41
N LEU A 159 -0.71 8.92 -10.53
CA LEU A 159 -0.17 10.15 -11.11
C LEU A 159 -1.30 11.14 -11.40
N PRO A 160 -1.00 12.44 -11.49
CA PRO A 160 -1.99 13.43 -11.93
C PRO A 160 -2.46 13.20 -13.38
N GLU A 161 -1.58 12.75 -14.26
CA GLU A 161 -1.82 12.61 -15.71
C GLU A 161 -1.39 11.21 -16.23
N PRO A 162 -2.03 10.12 -15.77
CA PRO A 162 -1.61 8.75 -16.10
C PRO A 162 -1.64 8.44 -17.60
N TRP A 163 -2.48 9.13 -18.38
CA TRP A 163 -2.54 8.97 -19.84
C TRP A 163 -1.24 9.37 -20.57
N LYS A 164 -0.41 10.24 -19.97
CA LYS A 164 0.89 10.60 -20.55
C LYS A 164 1.94 9.48 -20.43
N ALA A 165 1.70 8.49 -19.57
CA ALA A 165 2.63 7.37 -19.35
C ALA A 165 2.33 6.13 -20.22
N LEU A 166 1.28 6.16 -21.06
CA LEU A 166 0.83 4.97 -21.80
C LEU A 166 1.91 4.39 -22.70
N GLU A 167 2.62 5.22 -23.47
CA GLU A 167 3.71 4.76 -24.35
C GLU A 167 4.85 4.11 -23.55
N SER A 168 5.23 4.73 -22.43
CA SER A 168 6.26 4.22 -21.52
C SER A 168 5.85 2.90 -20.88
N ALA A 169 4.59 2.77 -20.47
CA ALA A 169 4.02 1.55 -19.90
C ALA A 169 3.93 0.42 -20.94
N GLU A 170 3.46 0.73 -22.14
CA GLU A 170 3.38 -0.21 -23.27
C GLU A 170 4.75 -0.81 -23.58
N LYS A 171 5.81 0.02 -23.69
CA LYS A 171 7.18 -0.44 -23.97
C LYS A 171 7.81 -1.25 -22.83
N SER A 172 7.21 -1.26 -21.65
CA SER A 172 7.72 -1.93 -20.45
C SER A 172 7.01 -3.25 -20.17
N LEU A 173 5.68 -3.26 -20.30
CA LEU A 173 4.82 -4.41 -20.03
C LEU A 173 5.17 -5.57 -20.96
N LYS A 174 5.08 -6.80 -20.49
CA LYS A 174 5.06 -7.97 -21.37
C LYS A 174 3.72 -8.07 -22.12
N ALA A 175 3.66 -8.84 -23.20
CA ALA A 175 2.39 -9.23 -23.82
C ALA A 175 1.42 -9.83 -22.77
N GLY A 176 0.21 -9.29 -22.70
CA GLY A 176 -0.80 -9.61 -21.69
C GLY A 176 -0.52 -9.03 -20.28
N GLY A 177 0.51 -8.22 -20.08
CA GLY A 177 0.78 -7.54 -18.81
C GLY A 177 -0.33 -6.54 -18.46
N PHE A 178 -0.53 -6.27 -17.16
CA PHE A 178 -1.56 -5.35 -16.69
C PHE A 178 -1.04 -3.92 -16.53
N LEU A 179 -1.85 -2.96 -16.94
CA LEU A 179 -1.73 -1.55 -16.59
C LEU A 179 -2.88 -1.21 -15.65
N ALA A 180 -2.58 -0.61 -14.50
CA ALA A 180 -3.56 -0.10 -13.56
C ALA A 180 -3.33 1.40 -13.33
N SER A 181 -4.40 2.20 -13.36
CA SER A 181 -4.36 3.62 -12.99
C SER A 181 -5.28 3.87 -11.81
N TYR A 182 -4.77 4.56 -10.80
CA TYR A 182 -5.54 5.10 -9.68
C TYR A 182 -5.80 6.59 -9.92
N SER A 183 -7.06 7.03 -9.86
CA SER A 183 -7.45 8.42 -10.13
C SER A 183 -8.53 8.90 -9.17
N PRO A 184 -8.32 10.02 -8.44
CA PRO A 184 -9.31 10.54 -7.48
C PRO A 184 -10.50 11.27 -8.13
N THR A 185 -10.45 11.59 -9.43
CA THR A 185 -11.51 12.37 -10.07
C THR A 185 -11.98 11.72 -11.37
N MET A 186 -13.27 11.90 -11.69
CA MET A 186 -13.85 11.36 -12.92
C MET A 186 -13.25 11.94 -14.22
N PRO A 187 -12.89 13.23 -14.30
CA PRO A 187 -12.18 13.75 -15.48
C PRO A 187 -10.88 13.00 -15.77
N GLN A 188 -10.07 12.71 -14.74
CA GLN A 188 -8.83 11.92 -14.92
C GLN A 188 -9.12 10.51 -15.43
N VAL A 189 -10.20 9.89 -14.93
CA VAL A 189 -10.67 8.58 -15.42
C VAL A 189 -11.07 8.67 -16.89
N MET A 190 -11.83 9.70 -17.28
CA MET A 190 -12.25 9.92 -18.66
C MET A 190 -11.05 10.08 -19.59
N ASP A 191 -10.09 10.94 -19.24
CA ASP A 191 -8.88 11.17 -20.02
C ASP A 191 -8.06 9.89 -20.19
N PHE A 192 -7.91 9.11 -19.12
CA PHE A 192 -7.22 7.82 -19.16
C PHE A 192 -7.94 6.80 -20.04
N VAL A 193 -9.26 6.64 -19.87
CA VAL A 193 -10.08 5.71 -20.65
C VAL A 193 -10.08 6.07 -22.13
N ASP A 194 -10.22 7.35 -22.47
CA ASP A 194 -10.21 7.82 -23.85
C ASP A 194 -8.85 7.62 -24.50
N ALA A 195 -7.76 7.85 -23.75
CA ALA A 195 -6.41 7.57 -24.23
C ALA A 195 -6.17 6.07 -24.46
N ILE A 196 -6.66 5.20 -23.58
CA ILE A 196 -6.61 3.74 -23.77
C ILE A 196 -7.42 3.31 -25.00
N ARG A 197 -8.64 3.84 -25.19
CA ARG A 197 -9.50 3.48 -26.34
C ARG A 197 -8.93 3.89 -27.69
N LYS A 198 -8.11 4.95 -27.72
CA LYS A 198 -7.42 5.41 -28.94
C LYS A 198 -6.11 4.66 -29.19
N ASN A 199 -5.69 3.78 -28.28
CA ASN A 199 -4.43 3.06 -28.38
C ASN A 199 -4.70 1.56 -28.65
N ASP A 200 -4.40 1.13 -29.87
CA ASP A 200 -4.60 -0.25 -30.33
C ASP A 200 -3.66 -1.27 -29.66
N ASN A 201 -2.68 -0.83 -28.85
CA ASN A 201 -1.76 -1.70 -28.12
C ASN A 201 -2.30 -2.12 -26.74
N PHE A 202 -3.50 -1.69 -26.36
CA PHE A 202 -4.18 -2.10 -25.15
C PHE A 202 -5.55 -2.71 -25.44
N ALA A 203 -5.86 -3.81 -24.75
CA ALA A 203 -7.15 -4.46 -24.71
C ALA A 203 -7.60 -4.63 -23.26
N TYR A 204 -8.87 -5.02 -23.05
CA TYR A 204 -9.51 -5.07 -21.73
C TYR A 204 -9.58 -3.68 -21.09
N LEU A 205 -10.78 -3.19 -20.77
CA LEU A 205 -10.93 -1.94 -20.04
C LEU A 205 -12.00 -2.11 -18.97
N LYS A 206 -11.58 -1.97 -17.72
CA LYS A 206 -12.45 -2.03 -16.56
C LYS A 206 -12.14 -0.86 -15.64
N THR A 207 -13.17 -0.09 -15.30
CA THR A 207 -13.08 0.94 -14.26
C THR A 207 -13.94 0.52 -13.08
N SER A 208 -13.44 0.68 -11.85
CA SER A 208 -14.14 0.27 -10.63
C SER A 208 -13.81 1.21 -9.47
N GLU A 209 -14.75 1.34 -8.55
CA GLU A 209 -14.58 1.97 -7.24
C GLU A 209 -14.98 0.94 -6.18
N ILE A 210 -14.25 0.92 -5.05
CA ILE A 210 -14.58 0.07 -3.90
C ILE A 210 -15.08 0.93 -2.75
N ILE A 211 -16.26 0.61 -2.22
CA ILE A 211 -16.80 1.24 -1.01
C ILE A 211 -16.69 0.24 0.15
N GLU A 212 -15.87 0.56 1.15
CA GLU A 212 -15.74 -0.23 2.37
C GLU A 212 -16.64 0.35 3.47
N ARG A 213 -17.63 -0.44 3.90
CA ARG A 213 -18.57 -0.04 4.96
C ARG A 213 -18.29 -0.83 6.24
N GLU A 214 -17.59 -0.21 7.18
CA GLU A 214 -17.32 -0.82 8.48
C GLU A 214 -18.59 -0.86 9.37
N TRP A 215 -18.71 -1.92 10.15
CA TRP A 215 -19.78 -2.10 11.13
C TRP A 215 -19.22 -2.09 12.54
N GLU A 216 -19.98 -1.48 13.46
CA GLU A 216 -19.84 -1.66 14.89
C GLU A 216 -20.75 -2.81 15.30
N VAL A 217 -20.13 -3.89 15.80
CA VAL A 217 -20.81 -5.09 16.30
C VAL A 217 -20.30 -5.32 17.71
N GLU A 218 -20.98 -4.72 18.68
CA GLU A 218 -20.65 -4.79 20.11
C GLU A 218 -21.93 -4.97 20.92
N GLU A 219 -22.10 -6.13 21.54
CA GLU A 219 -23.31 -6.51 22.29
C GLU A 219 -24.60 -6.27 21.48
N ARG A 220 -25.42 -5.29 21.86
CA ARG A 220 -26.67 -4.90 21.18
C ARG A 220 -26.49 -3.78 20.16
N LYS A 221 -25.28 -3.22 20.04
CA LYS A 221 -24.93 -2.19 19.06
C LYS A 221 -24.47 -2.89 17.78
N VAL A 222 -25.39 -3.05 16.84
CA VAL A 222 -25.14 -3.64 15.52
C VAL A 222 -25.55 -2.65 14.45
N ARG A 223 -24.61 -1.84 13.98
CA ARG A 223 -24.88 -0.81 12.97
C ARG A 223 -23.62 -0.44 12.20
N PRO A 224 -23.73 0.13 10.99
CA PRO A 224 -22.61 0.77 10.32
C PRO A 224 -21.95 1.84 11.22
N ARG A 225 -20.64 2.02 11.06
CA ARG A 225 -19.95 3.18 11.63
C ARG A 225 -20.53 4.47 11.05
N SER A 226 -20.70 5.48 11.89
CA SER A 226 -21.27 6.77 11.48
C SER A 226 -20.32 7.56 10.59
N GLN A 227 -19.01 7.39 10.75
CA GLN A 227 -17.99 8.00 9.91
C GLN A 227 -17.37 6.93 9.03
N ALA A 228 -17.44 7.13 7.71
CA ALA A 228 -16.80 6.28 6.71
C ALA A 228 -16.08 7.16 5.68
N ILE A 229 -15.07 6.60 5.02
CA ILE A 229 -14.47 7.22 3.84
C ILE A 229 -15.45 7.01 2.70
N GLY A 230 -16.09 8.10 2.25
CA GLY A 230 -17.10 8.04 1.18
C GLY A 230 -16.51 7.77 -0.20
N HIS A 231 -15.30 8.27 -0.47
CA HIS A 231 -14.58 8.10 -1.72
C HIS A 231 -13.07 8.13 -1.46
N SER A 232 -12.31 7.36 -2.24
CA SER A 232 -10.84 7.40 -2.24
C SER A 232 -10.29 7.64 -3.64
N GLY A 233 -10.73 6.84 -4.61
CA GLY A 233 -10.35 6.94 -6.01
C GLY A 233 -10.94 5.81 -6.84
N PHE A 234 -10.89 5.99 -8.15
CA PHE A 234 -11.25 5.01 -9.15
C PHE A 234 -10.01 4.24 -9.60
N LEU A 235 -10.20 2.95 -9.88
CA LEU A 235 -9.19 2.08 -10.46
C LEU A 235 -9.59 1.69 -11.87
N SER A 236 -8.77 2.04 -12.85
CA SER A 236 -8.93 1.63 -14.25
C SER A 236 -7.85 0.64 -14.64
N PHE A 237 -8.24 -0.47 -15.25
CA PHE A 237 -7.35 -1.57 -15.64
C PHE A 237 -7.38 -1.78 -17.15
N ALA A 238 -6.22 -2.01 -17.73
CA ALA A 238 -6.04 -2.46 -19.10
C ALA A 238 -4.96 -3.54 -19.22
N ARG A 239 -4.92 -4.24 -20.36
CA ARG A 239 -3.89 -5.24 -20.68
C ARG A 239 -3.16 -4.86 -21.96
N ARG A 240 -1.84 -4.95 -21.92
CA ARG A 240 -1.00 -4.76 -23.11
C ARG A 240 -1.19 -5.93 -24.07
N ILE A 241 -1.37 -5.65 -25.36
CA ILE A 241 -1.44 -6.65 -26.43
C ILE A 241 -0.03 -7.18 -26.74
#